data_AF-A0A9P7FRA3-F1
#
_entry.id   AF-A0A9P7FRA3-F1
#
_cell.length_a   1.000
_cell.length_b   1.000
_cell.length_c   1.000
_cell.angle_alpha   90.00
_cell.angle_beta   90.00
_cell.angle_gamma   90.00
#
_symmetry.space_group_name_H-M   'P 1'
#
loop_
_entity.id
_entity.type
_entity.pdbx_description
1 polymer ?
#
loop_
_entity_poly.entity_id
_entity_poly.type
_entity_poly.pdbx_seq_one_letter_code
_entity_poly.pdbx_strand_id
1 'polypeptide(L)'
;MADAGCREADILRHLCPVDSDISEHPGKQHVLRILDHFEIKGPNGTHQVLVTDVLLPLDSVREMGSKAPINSKKTCYESVLGLSYLTHKGVVHGDLHTSNIAFSMPGLNALTGEKVQSLLWTNCLPVVPRRLEEQSDSFPKYLIDRADFSALVKHLSAKNGACDMLAVITDFGQDDRLNSQYLAFGLSDPVPEPCTAESFPPPEAILQSEKNLKRWDFETRSKGDIWSMGCCIYEIFRGPILFAIRGEDKKKLEHMGKITTELREISDGIETQPQPNSMRIPCDKALAGLLSQMLRMDAAERQAAEILVQNPWFDS
;
A
#
# COMPACT_ATOMS: atom_id res chain seq x y z
N MET A 1 34.20 5.83 5.37
CA MET A 1 33.06 5.90 4.43
C MET A 1 32.00 5.01 5.02
N ALA A 2 30.95 5.61 5.59
CA ALA A 2 29.85 4.85 6.14
C ALA A 2 29.14 4.14 4.98
N ASP A 3 28.89 2.85 5.16
CA ASP A 3 28.10 2.02 4.27
C ASP A 3 26.72 2.68 4.13
N ALA A 4 26.37 3.13 2.92
CA ALA A 4 25.06 3.70 2.65
C ALA A 4 24.07 2.54 2.52
N GLY A 5 23.68 1.96 3.66
CA GLY A 5 22.74 0.84 3.72
C GLY A 5 21.42 1.17 3.02
N CYS A 6 20.80 0.15 2.43
CA CYS A 6 19.46 0.26 1.86
C CYS A 6 18.46 0.49 3.00
N ARG A 7 17.92 1.70 3.09
CA ARG A 7 16.96 2.09 4.13
C ARG A 7 15.74 1.18 4.19
N GLU A 8 15.22 0.77 3.03
CA GLU A 8 14.12 -0.20 2.94
C GLU A 8 14.47 -1.52 3.64
N ALA A 9 15.71 -2.01 3.45
CA ALA A 9 16.16 -3.21 4.13
C ALA A 9 16.17 -3.05 5.65
N ASP A 10 16.57 -1.88 6.17
CA ASP A 10 16.61 -1.61 7.59
C ASP A 10 15.21 -1.55 8.21
N ILE A 11 14.26 -0.93 7.51
CA ILE A 11 12.83 -0.94 7.88
C ILE A 11 12.31 -2.37 7.91
N LEU A 12 12.49 -3.13 6.84
CA LEU A 12 11.99 -4.50 6.73
C LEU A 12 12.62 -5.44 7.77
N ARG A 13 13.90 -5.21 8.13
CA ARG A 13 14.56 -5.91 9.24
C ARG A 13 13.97 -5.53 10.60
N HIS A 14 13.69 -4.25 10.83
CA HIS A 14 13.05 -3.78 12.07
C HIS A 14 11.62 -4.32 12.23
N LEU A 15 10.92 -4.51 11.11
CA LEU A 15 9.59 -5.13 11.08
C LEU A 15 9.63 -6.65 11.22
N CYS A 16 10.80 -7.28 11.04
CA CYS A 16 10.97 -8.71 11.30
C CYS A 16 11.02 -8.98 12.82
N PRO A 17 10.40 -10.08 13.27
CA PRO A 17 10.44 -10.47 14.67
C PRO A 17 11.87 -10.85 15.08
N VAL A 18 12.32 -10.31 16.20
CA VAL A 18 13.40 -10.93 16.98
C VAL A 18 12.73 -12.04 17.81
N ASP A 19 13.36 -13.20 17.96
CA ASP A 19 12.83 -14.38 18.69
C ASP A 19 12.36 -14.10 20.14
N SER A 20 12.59 -12.90 20.66
CA SER A 20 12.21 -12.43 21.99
C SER A 20 10.88 -11.64 22.06
N ASP A 21 10.18 -11.40 20.96
CA ASP A 21 8.93 -10.62 20.98
C ASP A 21 7.74 -11.49 21.41
N ILE A 22 7.44 -11.46 22.72
CA ILE A 22 6.42 -12.26 23.40
C ILE A 22 4.98 -11.87 22.97
N SER A 23 4.81 -10.79 22.21
CA SER A 23 3.55 -10.36 21.63
C SER A 23 3.53 -10.63 20.12
N GLU A 24 2.87 -11.71 19.69
CA GLU A 24 2.52 -11.89 18.27
C GLU A 24 1.41 -10.91 17.89
N HIS A 25 1.76 -9.65 17.60
CA HIS A 25 0.78 -8.70 17.08
C HIS A 25 0.16 -9.26 15.78
N PRO A 26 -1.18 -9.42 15.70
CA PRO A 26 -1.84 -10.15 14.60
C PRO A 26 -1.61 -9.53 13.22
N GLY A 27 -1.35 -8.22 13.18
CA GLY A 27 -0.97 -7.48 11.97
C GLY A 27 0.39 -7.82 11.35
N LYS A 28 1.25 -8.56 12.06
CA LYS A 28 2.61 -8.87 11.60
C LYS A 28 2.66 -9.60 10.26
N GLN A 29 1.71 -10.51 10.01
CA GLN A 29 1.63 -11.27 8.76
C GLN A 29 1.10 -10.44 7.57
N HIS A 30 0.61 -9.23 7.83
CA HIS A 30 0.01 -8.33 6.85
C HIS A 30 0.97 -7.21 6.42
N VAL A 31 2.27 -7.43 6.62
CA VAL A 31 3.36 -6.52 6.26
C VAL A 31 4.46 -7.33 5.58
N LEU A 32 5.06 -6.78 4.52
CA LEU A 32 6.10 -7.44 3.74
C LEU A 32 7.25 -7.91 4.63
N ARG A 33 7.66 -9.16 4.43
CA ARG A 33 8.79 -9.77 5.15
C ARG A 33 10.00 -9.88 4.23
N ILE A 34 11.15 -9.47 4.75
CA ILE A 34 12.44 -9.74 4.12
C ILE A 34 12.96 -11.11 4.58
N LEU A 35 13.39 -11.91 3.61
CA LEU A 35 13.96 -13.25 3.80
C LEU A 35 15.48 -13.19 3.77
N ASP A 36 16.06 -12.33 2.92
CA ASP A 36 17.49 -12.15 2.77
C ASP A 36 17.81 -10.77 2.16
N HIS A 37 19.05 -10.31 2.31
CA HIS A 37 19.58 -9.09 1.72
C HIS A 37 21.05 -9.28 1.34
N PHE A 38 21.40 -9.01 0.09
CA PHE A 38 22.78 -9.09 -0.38
C PHE A 38 23.05 -8.13 -1.55
N GLU A 39 24.30 -8.05 -1.97
CA GLU A 39 24.74 -7.21 -3.08
C GLU A 39 25.15 -8.04 -4.30
N ILE A 40 24.78 -7.56 -5.49
CA ILE A 40 25.28 -8.08 -6.76
C ILE A 40 26.10 -7.00 -7.46
N LYS A 41 27.31 -7.36 -7.91
CA LYS A 41 28.11 -6.50 -8.79
C LYS A 41 27.73 -6.76 -10.24
N GLY A 42 27.25 -5.72 -10.91
CA GLY A 42 26.90 -5.72 -12.32
C GLY A 42 27.73 -4.73 -13.13
N PRO A 43 27.55 -4.71 -14.46
CA PRO A 43 28.21 -3.78 -15.36
C PRO A 43 27.86 -2.31 -15.08
N ASN A 44 26.75 -2.06 -14.37
CA ASN A 44 26.27 -0.72 -13.99
C ASN A 44 26.57 -0.35 -12.53
N GLY A 45 27.40 -1.14 -11.83
CA GLY A 45 27.78 -0.89 -10.44
C GLY A 45 27.29 -1.98 -9.48
N THR A 46 27.23 -1.66 -8.19
CA THR A 46 26.69 -2.56 -7.16
C THR A 46 25.21 -2.33 -7.00
N HIS A 47 24.45 -3.43 -6.97
CA HIS A 47 23.00 -3.44 -6.81
C HIS A 47 22.66 -4.11 -5.47
N GLN A 48 21.93 -3.40 -4.62
CA GLN A 48 21.31 -4.00 -3.44
C GLN A 48 20.16 -4.90 -3.86
N VAL A 49 20.06 -6.07 -3.25
CA VAL A 49 19.03 -7.08 -3.55
C VAL A 49 18.31 -7.45 -2.28
N LEU A 50 16.99 -7.27 -2.29
CA LEU A 50 16.09 -7.72 -1.24
C LEU A 50 15.40 -9.00 -1.71
N VAL A 51 15.42 -10.02 -0.87
CA VAL A 51 14.67 -11.25 -1.10
C VAL A 51 13.45 -11.23 -0.20
N THR A 52 12.26 -11.38 -0.77
CA THR A 52 10.99 -11.35 -0.05
C THR A 52 10.12 -12.53 -0.45
N ASP A 53 9.00 -12.72 0.25
CA ASP A 53 7.96 -13.64 -0.19
C ASP A 53 7.37 -13.18 -1.54
N VAL A 54 7.02 -14.13 -2.42
CA VAL A 54 6.39 -13.80 -3.72
C VAL A 54 4.93 -13.40 -3.49
N LEU A 55 4.58 -12.19 -3.88
CA LEU A 55 3.24 -11.62 -3.70
C LEU A 55 2.55 -11.38 -5.03
N LEU A 56 1.21 -11.38 -4.99
CA LEU A 56 0.34 -11.06 -6.11
C LEU A 56 -0.20 -9.62 -5.94
N PRO A 57 0.12 -8.68 -6.82
CA PRO A 57 -0.38 -7.30 -6.72
C PRO A 57 -1.91 -7.23 -6.82
N LEU A 58 -2.55 -6.30 -6.10
CA LEU A 58 -4.01 -6.12 -6.15
C LEU A 58 -4.53 -5.85 -7.57
N ASP A 59 -3.78 -5.16 -8.43
CA ASP A 59 -4.19 -4.91 -9.81
C ASP A 59 -4.27 -6.21 -10.63
N SER A 60 -3.35 -7.15 -10.42
CA SER A 60 -3.44 -8.49 -11.04
C SER A 60 -4.69 -9.23 -10.56
N VAL A 61 -5.12 -8.99 -9.31
CA VAL A 61 -6.36 -9.55 -8.79
C VAL A 61 -7.60 -8.93 -9.43
N ARG A 62 -7.61 -7.60 -9.61
CA ARG A 62 -8.69 -6.87 -10.28
C ARG A 62 -8.87 -7.30 -11.74
N GLU A 63 -7.78 -7.55 -12.45
CA GLU A 63 -7.80 -8.07 -13.83
C GLU A 63 -8.50 -9.44 -13.95
N MET A 64 -8.51 -10.25 -12.88
CA MET A 64 -9.27 -11.52 -12.83
C MET A 64 -10.78 -11.33 -12.67
N GLY A 65 -11.25 -10.12 -12.33
CA GLY A 65 -12.66 -9.78 -12.16
C GLY A 65 -13.36 -10.64 -11.10
N SER A 66 -14.60 -11.05 -11.38
CA SER A 66 -15.44 -11.84 -10.46
C SER A 66 -14.90 -13.24 -10.12
N LYS A 67 -13.79 -13.67 -10.76
CA LYS A 67 -13.13 -14.96 -10.51
C LYS A 67 -11.99 -14.84 -9.50
N ALA A 68 -11.67 -13.63 -9.04
CA ALA A 68 -10.64 -13.40 -8.04
C ALA A 68 -11.00 -14.08 -6.70
N PRO A 69 -10.09 -14.85 -6.08
CA PRO A 69 -10.33 -15.51 -4.81
C PRO A 69 -10.09 -14.56 -3.62
N ILE A 70 -10.58 -13.32 -3.69
CA ILE A 70 -10.41 -12.34 -2.61
C ILE A 70 -11.75 -11.90 -2.04
N ASN A 71 -11.77 -11.64 -0.73
CA ASN A 71 -12.89 -10.99 -0.07
C ASN A 71 -12.47 -9.56 0.25
N SER A 72 -13.07 -8.58 -0.45
CA SER A 72 -12.72 -7.16 -0.29
C SER A 72 -12.79 -6.67 1.16
N LYS A 73 -13.80 -7.12 1.93
CA LYS A 73 -13.94 -6.72 3.36
C LYS A 73 -12.81 -7.33 4.20
N LYS A 74 -12.47 -8.61 3.99
CA LYS A 74 -11.32 -9.27 4.61
C LYS A 74 -10.02 -8.55 4.25
N THR A 75 -9.80 -8.23 2.98
CA THR A 75 -8.64 -7.47 2.51
C THR A 75 -8.51 -6.12 3.22
N CYS A 76 -9.60 -5.38 3.36
CA CYS A 76 -9.61 -4.12 4.11
C CYS A 76 -9.24 -4.35 5.59
N TYR A 77 -9.80 -5.37 6.23
CA TYR A 77 -9.50 -5.72 7.63
C TYR A 77 -8.02 -6.04 7.84
N GLU A 78 -7.48 -6.94 7.02
CA GLU A 78 -6.08 -7.36 7.02
C GLU A 78 -5.12 -6.18 6.77
N SER A 79 -5.50 -5.26 5.88
CA SER A 79 -4.71 -4.05 5.61
C SER A 79 -4.67 -3.11 6.83
N VAL A 80 -5.80 -2.93 7.54
CA VAL A 80 -5.82 -2.12 8.78
C VAL A 80 -5.05 -2.82 9.92
N LEU A 81 -5.10 -4.16 9.99
CA LEU A 81 -4.26 -4.94 10.90
C LEU A 81 -2.76 -4.72 10.61
N GLY A 82 -2.35 -4.77 9.34
CA GLY A 82 -0.97 -4.46 8.93
C GLY A 82 -0.55 -3.05 9.34
N LEU A 83 -1.41 -2.05 9.12
CA LEU A 83 -1.16 -0.68 9.55
C LEU A 83 -1.07 -0.52 11.07
N SER A 84 -1.88 -1.25 11.83
CA SER A 84 -1.78 -1.32 13.30
C SER A 84 -0.41 -1.86 13.73
N TYR A 85 0.11 -2.87 13.03
CA TYR A 85 1.44 -3.41 13.32
C TYR A 85 2.56 -2.43 13.01
N LEU A 86 2.49 -1.73 11.87
CA LEU A 86 3.45 -0.67 11.52
C LEU A 86 3.50 0.39 12.63
N THR A 87 2.33 0.88 13.04
CA THR A 87 2.22 1.89 14.10
C THR A 87 2.79 1.38 15.42
N HIS A 88 2.47 0.14 15.81
CA HIS A 88 3.00 -0.53 17.01
C HIS A 88 4.54 -0.63 16.98
N LYS A 89 5.12 -0.86 15.79
CA LYS A 89 6.57 -0.89 15.58
C LYS A 89 7.21 0.50 15.43
N GLY A 90 6.43 1.57 15.55
CA GLY A 90 6.93 2.94 15.40
C GLY A 90 7.28 3.28 13.95
N VAL A 91 6.68 2.60 12.97
CA VAL A 91 6.88 2.80 11.54
C VAL A 91 5.66 3.49 10.93
N VAL A 92 5.92 4.56 10.18
CA VAL A 92 4.96 5.18 9.25
C VAL A 92 5.30 4.70 7.85
N HIS A 93 4.33 4.26 7.07
CA HIS A 93 4.52 3.90 5.67
C HIS A 93 4.73 5.14 4.79
N GLY A 94 3.83 6.13 4.88
CA GLY A 94 3.97 7.43 4.22
C GLY A 94 3.46 7.50 2.78
N ASP A 95 3.36 6.36 2.10
CA ASP A 95 2.85 6.27 0.72
C ASP A 95 1.85 5.11 0.52
N LEU A 96 0.87 4.99 1.41
CA LEU A 96 -0.16 3.96 1.27
C LEU A 96 -1.11 4.29 0.11
N HIS A 97 -1.21 3.35 -0.83
CA HIS A 97 -2.21 3.32 -1.88
C HIS A 97 -2.49 1.86 -2.27
N THR A 98 -3.51 1.63 -3.10
CA THR A 98 -3.96 0.27 -3.47
C THR A 98 -2.89 -0.55 -4.18
N SER A 99 -2.00 0.05 -4.97
CA SER A 99 -0.87 -0.66 -5.59
C SER A 99 0.22 -1.11 -4.60
N ASN A 100 0.25 -0.56 -3.37
CA ASN A 100 1.14 -0.99 -2.27
C ASN A 100 0.46 -2.01 -1.34
N ILE A 101 -0.67 -2.57 -1.77
CA ILE A 101 -1.34 -3.70 -1.14
C ILE A 101 -1.25 -4.88 -2.12
N ALA A 102 -0.61 -5.95 -1.66
CA ALA A 102 -0.46 -7.19 -2.42
C ALA A 102 -1.01 -8.38 -1.61
N PHE A 103 -0.99 -9.56 -2.20
CA PHE A 103 -1.55 -10.77 -1.61
C PHE A 103 -0.50 -11.86 -1.50
N SER A 104 -0.43 -12.49 -0.34
CA SER A 104 0.28 -13.76 -0.20
C SER A 104 -0.39 -14.85 -1.04
N MET A 105 0.42 -15.83 -1.49
CA MET A 105 -0.06 -16.98 -2.24
C MET A 105 0.21 -18.29 -1.48
N PRO A 106 -0.61 -18.64 -0.47
CA PRO A 106 -0.46 -19.90 0.25
C PRO A 106 -0.44 -21.11 -0.68
N GLY A 107 0.52 -22.00 -0.47
CA GLY A 107 0.71 -23.19 -1.30
C GLY A 107 1.66 -22.99 -2.49
N LEU A 108 2.13 -21.78 -2.78
CA LEU A 108 3.15 -21.55 -3.80
C LEU A 108 4.44 -22.35 -3.49
N ASN A 109 4.86 -22.38 -2.22
CA ASN A 109 6.03 -23.13 -1.75
C ASN A 109 5.91 -24.65 -1.93
N ALA A 110 4.70 -25.17 -2.17
CA ALA A 110 4.50 -26.59 -2.45
C ALA A 110 4.68 -26.96 -3.94
N LEU A 111 4.89 -25.96 -4.82
CA LEU A 111 5.14 -26.15 -6.23
C LEU A 111 6.64 -26.13 -6.53
N THR A 112 7.07 -26.91 -7.52
CA THR A 112 8.44 -26.81 -8.05
C THR A 112 8.59 -25.56 -8.91
N GLY A 113 9.81 -25.04 -9.03
CA GLY A 113 10.10 -23.88 -9.89
C GLY A 113 9.65 -24.10 -11.34
N GLU A 114 9.88 -25.29 -11.90
CA GLU A 114 9.39 -25.68 -13.24
C GLU A 114 7.86 -25.60 -13.33
N LYS A 115 7.16 -26.03 -12.28
CA LYS A 115 5.70 -25.98 -12.28
C LYS A 115 5.20 -24.55 -12.22
N VAL A 116 5.80 -23.70 -11.39
CA VAL A 116 5.50 -22.26 -11.33
C VAL A 116 5.75 -21.60 -12.69
N GLN A 117 6.91 -21.86 -13.30
CA GLN A 117 7.25 -21.34 -14.63
C GLN A 117 6.27 -21.83 -15.72
N SER A 118 5.81 -23.08 -15.67
CA SER A 118 4.80 -23.58 -16.61
C SER A 118 3.43 -22.91 -16.47
N LEU A 119 3.16 -22.27 -15.33
CA LEU A 119 1.91 -21.57 -15.01
C LEU A 119 2.02 -20.05 -15.13
N LEU A 120 3.23 -19.51 -15.22
CA LEU A 120 3.52 -18.09 -15.44
C LEU A 120 4.00 -17.91 -16.87
N TRP A 121 3.11 -17.43 -17.74
CA TRP A 121 3.51 -17.05 -19.09
C TRP A 121 4.08 -15.63 -19.09
N THR A 122 5.25 -15.45 -19.71
CA THR A 122 5.80 -14.13 -20.01
C THR A 122 6.59 -14.15 -21.32
N ASN A 123 6.56 -13.04 -22.05
CA ASN A 123 7.36 -12.88 -23.26
C ASN A 123 8.75 -12.37 -22.89
N CYS A 124 9.75 -12.92 -23.58
CA CYS A 124 11.13 -12.47 -23.49
C CYS A 124 11.45 -11.67 -24.76
N LEU A 125 11.60 -10.35 -24.61
CA LEU A 125 11.85 -9.42 -25.72
C LEU A 125 13.36 -9.12 -25.79
N PRO A 126 14.07 -9.51 -26.85
CA PRO A 126 15.49 -9.21 -26.96
C PRO A 126 15.71 -7.69 -27.06
N VAL A 127 16.71 -7.20 -26.34
CA VAL A 127 17.12 -5.79 -26.44
C VAL A 127 18.21 -5.68 -27.48
N VAL A 128 17.94 -4.89 -28.53
CA VAL A 128 18.91 -4.60 -29.58
C VAL A 128 19.13 -3.09 -29.62
N PRO A 129 20.37 -2.61 -29.42
CA PRO A 129 20.65 -1.18 -29.50
C PRO A 129 20.41 -0.67 -30.92
N ARG A 130 20.02 0.60 -31.04
CA ARG A 130 19.73 1.22 -32.34
C ARG A 130 20.97 1.22 -33.26
N ARG A 131 22.17 1.31 -32.66
CA ARG A 131 23.46 1.16 -33.34
C ARG A 131 24.24 0.04 -32.66
N LEU A 132 24.75 -0.92 -33.43
CA LEU A 132 25.54 -2.03 -32.87
C LEU A 132 26.79 -1.54 -32.11
N GLU A 133 27.34 -0.41 -32.53
CA GLU A 133 28.50 0.24 -31.90
C GLU A 133 28.23 0.69 -30.46
N GLU A 134 26.96 0.90 -30.10
CA GLU A 134 26.53 1.29 -28.76
C GLU A 134 26.28 0.07 -27.86
N GLN A 135 26.39 -1.17 -28.37
CA GLN A 135 26.20 -2.38 -27.58
C GLN A 135 27.25 -2.47 -26.47
N SER A 136 26.78 -2.68 -25.25
CA SER A 136 27.63 -2.89 -24.07
C SER A 136 26.92 -3.81 -23.08
N ASP A 137 27.67 -4.33 -22.13
CA ASP A 137 27.11 -5.15 -21.04
C ASP A 137 26.15 -4.36 -20.14
N SER A 138 26.16 -3.02 -20.23
CA SER A 138 25.24 -2.15 -19.49
C SER A 138 23.78 -2.28 -19.94
N PHE A 139 23.51 -2.79 -21.15
CA PHE A 139 22.15 -3.06 -21.61
C PHE A 139 21.71 -4.47 -21.18
N PRO A 140 20.50 -4.64 -20.64
CA PRO A 140 19.96 -5.98 -20.38
C PRO A 140 19.83 -6.74 -21.70
N LYS A 141 20.09 -8.05 -21.70
CA LYS A 141 20.01 -8.89 -22.92
C LYS A 141 18.59 -9.02 -23.46
N TYR A 142 17.62 -8.97 -22.55
CA TYR A 142 16.21 -9.08 -22.85
C TYR A 142 15.40 -8.34 -21.78
N LEU A 143 14.20 -7.92 -22.15
CA LEU A 143 13.15 -7.47 -21.26
C LEU A 143 12.13 -8.59 -21.09
N ILE A 144 11.47 -8.61 -19.94
CA ILE A 144 10.41 -9.55 -19.64
C ILE A 144 9.12 -8.74 -19.47
N ASP A 145 8.04 -9.14 -20.16
CA ASP A 145 6.72 -8.55 -19.96
C ASP A 145 6.17 -8.92 -18.56
N ARG A 146 5.22 -8.12 -18.05
CA ARG A 146 4.50 -8.47 -16.81
C ARG A 146 3.90 -9.88 -16.96
N ALA A 147 4.20 -10.76 -16.01
CA ALA A 147 3.69 -12.13 -16.01
C ALA A 147 2.18 -12.16 -15.74
N ASP A 148 1.45 -13.04 -16.43
CA ASP A 148 0.05 -13.33 -16.13
C ASP A 148 -0.05 -14.40 -15.03
N PHE A 149 -0.58 -14.02 -13.88
CA PHE A 149 -0.75 -14.89 -12.71
C PHE A 149 -2.06 -15.70 -12.74
N SER A 150 -2.94 -15.48 -13.71
CA SER A 150 -4.29 -16.06 -13.75
C SER A 150 -4.28 -17.59 -13.69
N ALA A 151 -3.36 -18.25 -14.41
CA ALA A 151 -3.27 -19.71 -14.43
C ALA A 151 -2.71 -20.27 -13.10
N LEU A 152 -1.71 -19.59 -12.52
CA LEU A 152 -1.14 -19.94 -11.24
C LEU A 152 -2.18 -19.82 -10.11
N VAL A 153 -2.89 -18.70 -10.04
CA VAL A 153 -3.94 -18.47 -9.04
C VAL A 153 -5.05 -19.51 -9.14
N LYS A 154 -5.52 -19.82 -10.35
CA LYS A 154 -6.52 -20.89 -10.56
C LYS A 154 -6.01 -22.25 -10.07
N HIS A 155 -4.73 -22.56 -10.30
CA HIS A 155 -4.14 -23.81 -9.82
C HIS A 155 -4.10 -23.89 -8.29
N LEU A 156 -3.69 -22.81 -7.63
CA LEU A 156 -3.62 -22.74 -6.17
C LEU A 156 -5.02 -22.82 -5.54
N SER A 157 -6.01 -22.09 -6.09
CA SER A 157 -7.40 -22.13 -5.62
C SER A 157 -8.07 -23.49 -5.85
N ALA A 158 -7.72 -24.22 -6.92
CA ALA A 158 -8.31 -25.54 -7.16
C ALA A 158 -7.81 -26.60 -6.15
N LYS A 159 -6.58 -26.47 -5.65
CA LYS A 159 -5.98 -27.42 -4.70
C LYS A 159 -6.32 -27.13 -3.25
N ASN A 160 -6.41 -25.86 -2.87
CA ASN A 160 -6.54 -25.45 -1.46
C ASN A 160 -7.96 -25.01 -1.08
N GLY A 161 -8.95 -25.12 -1.98
CA GLY A 161 -10.24 -24.42 -1.83
C GLY A 161 -10.09 -22.93 -2.18
N ALA A 162 -11.08 -22.09 -1.84
CA ALA A 162 -10.94 -20.64 -2.00
C ALA A 162 -9.60 -20.21 -1.39
N CYS A 163 -8.64 -19.80 -2.23
CA CYS A 163 -7.28 -19.54 -1.79
C CYS A 163 -7.35 -18.45 -0.72
N ASP A 164 -6.98 -18.78 0.52
CA ASP A 164 -7.04 -17.84 1.64
C ASP A 164 -5.87 -16.85 1.55
N MET A 165 -5.87 -16.06 0.48
CA MET A 165 -4.87 -15.04 0.22
C MET A 165 -4.97 -13.96 1.28
N LEU A 166 -3.87 -13.69 1.96
CA LEU A 166 -3.77 -12.63 2.96
C LEU A 166 -3.27 -11.35 2.30
N ALA A 167 -3.91 -10.22 2.57
CA ALA A 167 -3.42 -8.91 2.19
C ALA A 167 -2.14 -8.56 2.96
N VAL A 168 -1.19 -7.93 2.26
CA VAL A 168 0.13 -7.57 2.75
C VAL A 168 0.44 -6.16 2.27
N ILE A 169 0.81 -5.27 3.20
CA ILE A 169 1.36 -3.95 2.88
C ILE A 169 2.80 -4.12 2.40
N THR A 170 3.12 -3.53 1.25
CA THR A 170 4.41 -3.67 0.56
C THR A 170 5.00 -2.31 0.20
N ASP A 171 6.21 -2.33 -0.34
CA ASP A 171 6.91 -1.17 -0.89
C ASP A 171 7.26 -0.11 0.18
N PHE A 172 8.29 -0.46 0.95
CA PHE A 172 8.87 0.43 1.96
C PHE A 172 10.07 1.22 1.39
N GLY A 173 10.32 1.05 0.09
CA GLY A 173 11.32 1.77 -0.67
C GLY A 173 10.73 3.06 -1.22
N GLN A 174 11.43 4.17 -1.02
CA GLN A 174 11.08 5.42 -1.66
C GLN A 174 12.32 5.98 -2.35
N ASP A 175 12.14 6.44 -3.59
CA ASP A 175 13.21 6.74 -4.55
C ASP A 175 14.06 7.95 -4.10
N ASP A 176 15.28 7.71 -3.61
CA ASP A 176 16.26 8.75 -3.22
C ASP A 176 16.54 9.80 -4.33
N ARG A 177 16.24 9.53 -5.61
CA ARG A 177 16.59 10.40 -6.75
C ARG A 177 15.73 11.65 -6.89
N LEU A 178 14.60 11.74 -6.20
CA LEU A 178 13.72 12.92 -6.20
C LEU A 178 14.06 13.95 -5.11
N ASN A 179 15.22 13.85 -4.45
CA ASN A 179 15.45 14.56 -3.18
C ASN A 179 14.40 14.09 -2.16
N SER A 180 14.17 12.77 -2.11
CA SER A 180 12.94 12.15 -1.61
C SER A 180 12.87 12.03 -0.10
N GLN A 181 11.67 12.33 0.41
CA GLN A 181 11.40 12.79 1.76
C GLN A 181 10.49 11.81 2.56
N TYR A 182 10.17 10.63 2.01
CA TYR A 182 9.28 9.62 2.62
C TYR A 182 10.06 8.42 3.09
N LEU A 183 10.48 8.42 4.34
CA LEU A 183 11.10 7.22 4.90
C LEU A 183 10.02 6.48 5.67
N ALA A 184 10.04 5.15 5.60
CA ALA A 184 9.60 4.42 6.77
C ALA A 184 10.69 4.60 7.85
N PHE A 185 10.26 4.97 9.05
CA PHE A 185 11.16 5.44 10.10
C PHE A 185 11.13 4.49 11.29
N GLY A 186 12.28 4.30 11.94
CA GLY A 186 12.37 3.90 13.34
C GLY A 186 12.54 5.13 14.24
N LEU A 187 12.30 4.98 15.55
CA LEU A 187 12.26 6.02 16.61
C LEU A 187 13.47 6.98 16.72
N SER A 188 14.52 6.84 15.90
CA SER A 188 15.84 7.45 16.15
C SER A 188 16.36 8.40 15.06
N ASP A 189 15.70 8.53 13.90
CA ASP A 189 16.25 9.28 12.76
C ASP A 189 15.71 10.73 12.64
N PRO A 190 16.54 11.69 12.17
CA PRO A 190 16.07 13.04 11.84
C PRO A 190 15.08 13.02 10.66
N VAL A 191 13.94 13.71 10.81
CA VAL A 191 12.62 13.43 10.16
C VAL A 191 12.31 14.19 8.83
N PRO A 192 12.68 13.81 7.60
CA PRO A 192 12.32 14.54 6.35
C PRO A 192 10.83 14.81 6.08
N GLU A 193 10.56 15.78 5.17
CA GLU A 193 9.27 16.42 4.82
C GLU A 193 8.18 15.46 4.25
N PRO A 194 6.89 15.87 3.99
CA PRO A 194 5.72 15.10 3.47
C PRO A 194 5.28 15.33 2.00
N CYS A 195 5.01 14.25 1.23
CA CYS A 195 4.54 14.13 -0.16
C CYS A 195 4.02 12.70 -0.30
N THR A 196 2.75 12.61 -0.68
CA THR A 196 2.09 11.38 -1.08
C THR A 196 2.03 11.37 -2.61
N ALA A 197 1.95 10.19 -3.24
CA ALA A 197 1.59 10.08 -4.65
C ALA A 197 0.40 11.00 -5.02
N GLU A 198 0.37 11.52 -6.26
CA GLU A 198 -0.50 12.60 -6.76
C GLU A 198 -2.03 12.41 -6.58
N SER A 199 -2.49 11.30 -6.01
CA SER A 199 -3.92 10.96 -5.87
C SER A 199 -4.44 10.80 -4.44
N PHE A 200 -3.60 10.82 -3.39
CA PHE A 200 -4.04 10.49 -2.01
C PHE A 200 -3.49 11.32 -0.84
N PRO A 201 -2.89 12.52 -1.00
CA PRO A 201 -2.29 13.20 0.15
C PRO A 201 -3.33 13.51 1.24
N PRO A 202 -3.04 13.22 2.51
CA PRO A 202 -3.91 13.64 3.59
C PRO A 202 -3.96 15.18 3.65
N PRO A 203 -5.04 15.79 4.19
CA PRO A 203 -5.24 17.24 4.20
C PRO A 203 -4.03 18.03 4.70
N GLU A 204 -3.37 17.53 5.75
CA GLU A 204 -2.18 18.12 6.31
C GLU A 204 -1.04 18.23 5.28
N ALA A 205 -0.83 17.24 4.40
CA ALA A 205 0.21 17.27 3.37
C ALA A 205 -0.01 18.36 2.34
N ILE A 206 -1.27 18.60 2.01
CA ILE A 206 -1.67 19.70 1.15
C ILE A 206 -1.49 21.05 1.87
N LEU A 207 -1.73 21.13 3.18
CA LEU A 207 -1.58 22.37 3.95
C LEU A 207 -0.12 22.73 4.24
N GLN A 208 0.78 21.75 4.31
CA GLN A 208 2.20 21.99 4.57
C GLN A 208 2.94 22.57 3.37
N SER A 209 2.58 22.16 2.14
CA SER A 209 3.12 22.74 0.90
C SER A 209 2.89 24.26 0.83
N GLU A 210 1.82 24.76 1.44
CA GLU A 210 1.43 26.17 1.39
C GLU A 210 2.12 27.07 2.43
N LYS A 211 2.64 26.53 3.56
CA LYS A 211 2.90 27.36 4.77
C LYS A 211 4.27 27.23 5.44
N ASN A 212 5.22 26.44 4.91
CA ASN A 212 6.56 26.25 5.54
C ASN A 212 6.46 25.94 7.06
N LEU A 213 5.47 25.14 7.45
CA LEU A 213 5.18 24.83 8.87
C LEU A 213 6.19 23.84 9.45
N LYS A 214 6.29 23.80 10.79
CA LYS A 214 7.13 22.85 11.54
C LYS A 214 6.87 21.41 11.07
N ARG A 215 7.95 20.63 10.95
CA ARG A 215 7.93 19.16 10.70
C ARG A 215 6.90 18.48 11.59
N TRP A 216 6.11 17.60 11.00
CA TRP A 216 5.19 16.75 11.74
C TRP A 216 5.92 15.71 12.57
N ASP A 217 5.37 15.45 13.74
CA ASP A 217 5.75 14.33 14.57
C ASP A 217 5.27 13.00 13.98
N PHE A 218 5.72 11.92 14.60
CA PHE A 218 5.29 10.56 14.29
C PHE A 218 3.76 10.41 14.34
N GLU A 219 3.12 11.02 15.34
CA GLU A 219 1.68 10.90 15.55
C GLU A 219 0.92 11.45 14.35
N THR A 220 1.17 12.70 13.94
CA THR A 220 0.52 13.31 12.78
C THR A 220 0.74 12.50 11.50
N ARG A 221 1.96 12.02 11.26
CA ARG A 221 2.29 11.18 10.09
C ARG A 221 1.56 9.84 10.11
N SER A 222 1.49 9.18 11.27
CA SER A 222 0.75 7.93 11.44
C SER A 222 -0.74 8.11 11.14
N LYS A 223 -1.32 9.27 11.50
CA LYS A 223 -2.70 9.63 11.14
C LYS A 223 -2.85 9.93 9.64
N GLY A 224 -1.79 10.34 8.97
CA GLY A 224 -1.72 10.42 7.51
C GLY A 224 -1.91 9.05 6.85
N ASP A 225 -1.24 8.01 7.34
CA ASP A 225 -1.45 6.63 6.87
C ASP A 225 -2.88 6.13 7.10
N ILE A 226 -3.52 6.53 8.22
CA ILE A 226 -4.94 6.22 8.47
C ILE A 226 -5.84 6.83 7.38
N TRP A 227 -5.58 8.08 6.98
CA TRP A 227 -6.32 8.72 5.89
C TRP A 227 -6.14 7.97 4.57
N SER A 228 -4.89 7.68 4.21
CA SER A 228 -4.57 6.97 2.98
C SER A 228 -5.20 5.57 2.95
N MET A 229 -5.17 4.85 4.07
CA MET A 229 -5.86 3.56 4.22
C MET A 229 -7.38 3.70 4.08
N GLY A 230 -7.99 4.78 4.59
CA GLY A 230 -9.40 5.07 4.36
C GLY A 230 -9.74 5.24 2.88
N CYS A 231 -8.87 5.90 2.11
CA CYS A 231 -8.98 5.99 0.66
C CYS A 231 -8.86 4.60 0.00
N CYS A 232 -7.89 3.79 0.42
CA CYS A 232 -7.72 2.41 -0.08
C CYS A 232 -8.96 1.55 0.16
N ILE A 233 -9.54 1.61 1.37
CA ILE A 233 -10.75 0.85 1.72
C ILE A 233 -11.91 1.22 0.79
N TYR A 234 -12.11 2.52 0.57
CA TYR A 234 -13.15 2.99 -0.35
C TYR A 234 -12.91 2.45 -1.78
N GLU A 235 -11.68 2.56 -2.29
CA GLU A 235 -11.35 2.12 -3.64
C GLU A 235 -11.46 0.59 -3.80
N ILE A 236 -11.02 -0.20 -2.82
CA ILE A 236 -11.14 -1.66 -2.80
C ILE A 236 -12.61 -2.09 -2.79
N PHE A 237 -13.47 -1.39 -2.04
CA PHE A 237 -14.85 -1.79 -1.85
C PHE A 237 -15.81 -1.22 -2.89
N ARG A 238 -15.56 -0.02 -3.42
CA ARG A 238 -16.42 0.67 -4.39
C ARG A 238 -15.87 0.71 -5.81
N GLY A 239 -14.55 0.68 -5.98
CA GLY A 239 -13.88 0.75 -7.28
C GLY A 239 -13.20 2.10 -7.59
N PRO A 240 -13.91 3.24 -7.65
CA PRO A 240 -13.31 4.51 -8.06
C PRO A 240 -12.51 5.16 -6.92
N ILE A 241 -11.53 5.99 -7.30
CA ILE A 241 -10.76 6.84 -6.38
C ILE A 241 -11.72 7.84 -5.71
N LEU A 242 -11.65 7.93 -4.38
CA LEU A 242 -12.55 8.80 -3.60
C LEU A 242 -12.33 10.29 -3.89
N PHE A 243 -11.07 10.72 -3.97
CA PHE A 243 -10.67 12.12 -4.16
C PHE A 243 -10.02 12.34 -5.53
N ALA A 244 -10.77 12.11 -6.61
CA ALA A 244 -10.26 12.28 -7.98
C ALA A 244 -10.29 13.75 -8.44
N ILE A 245 -9.55 14.66 -7.78
CA ILE A 245 -9.52 16.09 -8.14
C ILE A 245 -8.16 16.55 -8.63
N ARG A 246 -8.18 17.17 -9.81
CA ARG A 246 -7.08 17.97 -10.36
C ARG A 246 -7.33 19.45 -10.08
N GLY A 247 -6.27 20.20 -9.77
CA GLY A 247 -6.34 21.65 -9.60
C GLY A 247 -5.58 22.15 -8.37
N GLU A 248 -5.88 23.38 -7.98
CA GLU A 248 -5.26 24.07 -6.84
C GLU A 248 -5.57 23.39 -5.50
N ASP A 249 -4.60 23.44 -4.59
CA ASP A 249 -4.63 22.81 -3.26
C ASP A 249 -5.86 23.24 -2.43
N LYS A 250 -6.22 24.53 -2.44
CA LYS A 250 -7.47 25.01 -1.85
C LYS A 250 -8.73 24.28 -2.35
N LYS A 251 -8.84 24.03 -3.65
CA LYS A 251 -10.01 23.33 -4.23
C LYS A 251 -10.04 21.86 -3.82
N LYS A 252 -8.87 21.22 -3.71
CA LYS A 252 -8.75 19.86 -3.18
C LYS A 252 -9.26 19.80 -1.74
N LEU A 253 -8.77 20.70 -0.87
CA LEU A 253 -9.19 20.77 0.53
C LEU A 253 -10.68 21.05 0.71
N GLU A 254 -11.25 21.97 -0.08
CA GLU A 254 -12.70 22.23 -0.06
C GLU A 254 -13.52 21.00 -0.45
N HIS A 255 -13.05 20.23 -1.45
CA HIS A 255 -13.73 19.01 -1.85
C HIS A 255 -13.59 17.88 -0.82
N MET A 256 -12.40 17.72 -0.24
CA MET A 256 -12.17 16.79 0.87
C MET A 256 -13.12 17.11 2.04
N GLY A 257 -13.27 18.39 2.40
CA GLY A 257 -14.22 18.84 3.42
C GLY A 257 -15.68 18.48 3.11
N LYS A 258 -16.11 18.62 1.84
CA LYS A 258 -17.46 18.24 1.41
C LYS A 258 -17.70 16.73 1.54
N ILE A 259 -16.77 15.91 1.02
CA ILE A 259 -16.88 14.45 1.06
C ILE A 259 -16.88 13.93 2.50
N THR A 260 -15.99 14.44 3.35
CA THR A 260 -15.90 14.02 4.76
C THR A 260 -17.14 14.42 5.55
N THR A 261 -17.76 15.56 5.22
CA THR A 261 -19.05 15.97 5.79
C THR A 261 -20.16 15.01 5.34
N GLU A 262 -20.25 14.71 4.05
CA GLU A 262 -21.27 13.80 3.52
C GLU A 262 -21.16 12.39 4.10
N LEU A 263 -19.94 11.84 4.25
CA LEU A 263 -19.73 10.54 4.91
C LEU A 263 -20.26 10.52 6.35
N ARG A 264 -20.12 11.62 7.09
CA ARG A 264 -20.66 11.74 8.45
C ARG A 264 -22.19 11.79 8.43
N GLU A 265 -22.79 12.56 7.53
CA GLU A 265 -24.25 12.62 7.38
C GLU A 265 -24.86 11.26 7.04
N ILE A 266 -24.22 10.50 6.13
CA ILE A 266 -24.63 9.13 5.78
C ILE A 266 -24.49 8.21 7.00
N SER A 267 -23.37 8.29 7.73
CA SER A 267 -23.14 7.53 8.97
C SER A 267 -24.20 7.82 10.04
N ASP A 268 -24.60 9.08 10.19
CA ASP A 268 -25.60 9.51 11.18
C ASP A 268 -27.05 9.15 10.74
N GLY A 269 -27.24 8.73 9.48
CA GLY A 269 -28.55 8.42 8.92
C GLY A 269 -29.38 9.66 8.60
N ILE A 270 -28.72 10.80 8.35
CA ILE A 270 -29.38 12.05 7.98
C ILE A 270 -29.78 11.94 6.50
N GLU A 271 -31.08 11.96 6.22
CA GLU A 271 -31.59 12.06 4.86
C GLU A 271 -31.39 13.49 4.31
N THR A 272 -30.23 13.76 3.73
CA THR A 272 -29.99 15.04 3.04
C THR A 272 -30.56 15.02 1.62
N GLN A 273 -31.45 15.95 1.26
CA GLN A 273 -31.91 16.00 -0.14
C GLN A 273 -30.71 16.18 -1.07
N PRO A 274 -30.53 15.34 -2.11
CA PRO A 274 -29.40 15.47 -3.00
C PRO A 274 -29.46 16.84 -3.66
N GLN A 275 -28.39 17.62 -3.54
CA GLN A 275 -28.30 18.88 -4.27
C GLN A 275 -28.37 18.59 -5.78
N PRO A 276 -29.05 19.44 -6.58
CA PRO A 276 -29.11 19.25 -8.02
C PRO A 276 -27.68 19.21 -8.58
N ASN A 277 -27.34 18.11 -9.28
CA ASN A 277 -26.02 17.76 -9.82
C ASN A 277 -24.97 17.20 -8.84
N SER A 278 -25.32 16.94 -7.57
CA SER A 278 -24.44 16.22 -6.64
C SER A 278 -24.79 14.74 -6.63
N MET A 279 -23.93 13.90 -7.21
CA MET A 279 -24.02 12.46 -7.06
C MET A 279 -23.56 12.11 -5.65
N ARG A 280 -24.44 11.54 -4.82
CA ARG A 280 -24.07 11.12 -3.46
C ARG A 280 -22.91 10.12 -3.53
N ILE A 281 -22.05 10.15 -2.51
CA ILE A 281 -21.00 9.15 -2.33
C ILE A 281 -21.69 7.79 -2.21
N PRO A 282 -21.38 6.84 -3.09
CA PRO A 282 -22.01 5.54 -3.10
C PRO A 282 -21.49 4.70 -1.92
N CYS A 283 -22.11 4.88 -0.75
CA CYS A 283 -21.69 4.30 0.51
C CYS A 283 -22.91 3.92 1.35
N ASP A 284 -22.90 2.73 1.97
CA ASP A 284 -23.91 2.39 2.97
C ASP A 284 -23.55 3.00 4.33
N LYS A 285 -24.51 2.99 5.26
CA LYS A 285 -24.34 3.58 6.60
C LYS A 285 -23.15 2.99 7.37
N ALA A 286 -22.90 1.68 7.22
CA ALA A 286 -21.86 0.99 7.97
C ALA A 286 -20.45 1.34 7.46
N LEU A 287 -20.26 1.31 6.13
CA LEU A 287 -19.00 1.73 5.50
C LEU A 287 -18.74 3.22 5.73
N ALA A 288 -19.78 4.06 5.64
CA ALA A 288 -19.67 5.48 5.94
C ALA A 288 -19.26 5.72 7.41
N GLY A 289 -19.78 4.90 8.33
CA GLY A 289 -19.38 4.91 9.74
C GLY A 289 -17.90 4.62 9.96
N LEU A 290 -17.33 3.63 9.26
CA LEU A 290 -15.89 3.37 9.30
C LEU A 290 -15.09 4.51 8.65
N LEU A 291 -15.43 4.88 7.42
CA LEU A 291 -14.69 5.91 6.67
C LEU A 291 -14.73 7.26 7.37
N SER A 292 -15.83 7.62 8.04
CA SER A 292 -15.92 8.86 8.80
C SER A 292 -15.00 8.91 10.03
N GLN A 293 -14.49 7.77 10.52
CA GLN A 293 -13.50 7.73 11.60
C GLN A 293 -12.06 7.89 11.07
N MET A 294 -11.82 7.49 9.81
CA MET A 294 -10.51 7.51 9.15
C MET A 294 -10.28 8.82 8.39
N LEU A 295 -11.32 9.34 7.73
CA LEU A 295 -11.26 10.50 6.85
C LEU A 295 -11.72 11.77 7.59
N ARG A 296 -11.00 12.13 8.66
CA ARG A 296 -11.19 13.42 9.35
C ARG A 296 -10.23 14.47 8.81
N MET A 297 -10.73 15.68 8.58
CA MET A 297 -9.89 16.77 8.08
C MET A 297 -8.77 17.12 9.07
N ASP A 298 -9.07 17.10 10.37
CA ASP A 298 -8.06 17.19 11.43
C ASP A 298 -7.48 15.79 11.71
N ALA A 299 -6.14 15.68 11.62
CA ALA A 299 -5.42 14.45 11.89
C ALA A 299 -5.62 13.95 13.33
N ALA A 300 -5.74 14.87 14.31
CA ALA A 300 -5.92 14.53 15.72
C ALA A 300 -7.28 13.86 16.00
N GLU A 301 -8.28 14.08 15.14
CA GLU A 301 -9.61 13.47 15.27
C GLU A 301 -9.67 12.05 14.68
N ARG A 302 -8.65 11.60 13.94
CA ARG A 302 -8.64 10.27 13.32
C ARG A 302 -8.38 9.20 14.35
N GLN A 303 -9.20 8.14 14.33
CA GLN A 303 -9.00 6.98 15.21
C GLN A 303 -7.69 6.25 14.85
N ALA A 304 -7.04 5.63 15.83
CA ALA A 304 -5.86 4.81 15.59
C ALA A 304 -6.23 3.48 14.94
N ALA A 305 -5.31 2.89 14.16
CA ALA A 305 -5.53 1.60 13.51
C ALA A 305 -5.93 0.49 14.50
N GLU A 306 -5.32 0.47 15.69
CA GLU A 306 -5.60 -0.45 16.80
C GLU A 306 -7.07 -0.43 17.27
N ILE A 307 -7.73 0.74 17.16
CA ILE A 307 -9.15 0.89 17.49
C ILE A 307 -10.01 0.54 16.28
N LEU A 308 -9.59 0.98 15.09
CA LEU A 308 -10.32 0.78 13.84
C LEU A 308 -10.50 -0.71 13.49
N VAL A 309 -9.54 -1.57 13.80
CA VAL A 309 -9.67 -3.03 13.58
C VAL A 309 -10.85 -3.65 14.32
N GLN A 310 -11.37 -3.01 15.38
CA GLN A 310 -12.54 -3.47 16.14
C GLN A 310 -13.86 -2.91 15.59
N ASN A 311 -13.84 -2.20 14.45
CA ASN A 311 -15.03 -1.59 13.90
C ASN A 311 -16.03 -2.66 13.41
N PRO A 312 -17.32 -2.56 13.78
CA PRO A 312 -18.34 -3.55 13.40
C PRO A 312 -18.55 -3.71 11.88
N TRP A 313 -18.08 -2.76 11.08
CA TRP A 313 -18.10 -2.91 9.63
C TRP A 313 -17.31 -4.14 9.18
N PHE A 314 -16.25 -4.56 9.88
CA PHE A 314 -15.47 -5.74 9.50
C PHE A 314 -16.17 -7.08 9.80
N ASP A 315 -17.12 -7.11 10.75
CA ASP A 315 -17.83 -8.32 11.18
C ASP A 315 -19.17 -8.54 10.45
N SER A 316 -19.60 -7.56 9.64
CA SER A 316 -20.94 -7.53 9.02
C SER A 316 -21.03 -8.15 7.63
#